data_AF-A0A9P3E1W6-F1
#
_entry.id   AF-A0A9P3E1W6-F1
#
_cell.length_a   1.000
_cell.length_b   1.000
_cell.length_c   1.000
_cell.angle_alpha   90.00
_cell.angle_beta   90.00
_cell.angle_gamma   90.00
#
_symmetry.space_group_name_H-M   'P 1'
#
loop_
_entity.id
_entity.type
_entity.pdbx_description
1 polymer ?
#
loop_
_entity_poly.entity_id
_entity_poly.type
_entity_poly.pdbx_seq_one_letter_code
_entity_poly.pdbx_strand_id
1 'polypeptide(L)'
;MPAKPAKPASSSSSDSDSNINAKRSSLDTGTDLEDHQSSPSPKKTKKTSPKKSGTAKGTQVHSAWTTEEDAIFLEVVGSLLKSGIWPAVKEDGRLTHRGGTGVKAHCTALMNKLKKA
;
A
#
# COMPACT_ATOMS: atom_id res chain seq x y z
N MET A 1 61.95 -17.21 8.12
CA MET A 1 61.41 -16.42 7.00
C MET A 1 60.85 -17.36 5.94
N PRO A 2 59.54 -17.37 5.70
CA PRO A 2 58.97 -18.02 4.52
C PRO A 2 58.33 -17.03 3.53
N ALA A 3 58.41 -17.42 2.27
CA ALA A 3 58.26 -16.65 1.06
C ALA A 3 56.82 -16.20 0.73
N LYS A 4 56.72 -15.08 0.00
CA LYS A 4 55.52 -14.69 -0.76
C LYS A 4 55.35 -15.59 -1.98
N PRO A 5 54.11 -15.96 -2.32
CA PRO A 5 53.76 -16.10 -3.74
C PRO A 5 52.46 -15.43 -4.17
N ALA A 6 52.59 -14.74 -5.31
CA ALA A 6 51.70 -14.54 -6.46
C ALA A 6 50.20 -14.23 -6.30
N LYS A 7 49.82 -13.09 -6.90
CA LYS A 7 48.46 -12.77 -7.38
C LYS A 7 48.09 -13.64 -8.59
N PRO A 8 46.85 -14.12 -8.68
CA PRO A 8 46.19 -14.32 -9.97
C PRO A 8 45.25 -13.14 -10.29
N ALA A 9 45.45 -12.56 -11.48
CA ALA A 9 44.47 -11.72 -12.15
C ALA A 9 43.40 -12.63 -12.78
N SER A 10 42.12 -12.30 -12.62
CA SER A 10 41.05 -12.92 -13.40
C SER A 10 39.90 -11.92 -13.56
N SER A 11 39.85 -11.41 -14.79
CA SER A 11 38.81 -10.64 -15.46
C SER A 11 37.44 -11.34 -15.43
N SER A 12 36.38 -10.64 -15.00
CA SER A 12 35.00 -11.02 -15.34
C SER A 12 34.30 -9.90 -16.10
N SER A 13 34.40 -9.99 -17.43
CA SER A 13 33.30 -9.84 -18.39
C SER A 13 32.03 -9.14 -17.87
N SER A 14 31.99 -7.82 -18.03
CA SER A 14 30.77 -7.03 -18.07
C SER A 14 30.35 -6.87 -19.52
N ASP A 15 29.23 -7.45 -19.94
CA ASP A 15 28.44 -6.89 -21.04
C ASP A 15 26.96 -7.21 -20.78
N SER A 16 26.21 -6.12 -20.67
CA SER A 16 24.77 -6.08 -20.40
C SER A 16 24.08 -5.85 -21.74
N ASP A 17 23.20 -6.75 -22.16
CA ASP A 17 22.30 -6.49 -23.28
C ASP A 17 20.85 -6.52 -22.79
N SER A 18 20.24 -5.34 -22.79
CA SER A 18 18.86 -5.09 -22.38
C SER A 18 18.10 -4.55 -23.59
N ASN A 19 17.29 -5.36 -24.28
CA ASN A 19 16.24 -4.81 -25.14
C ASN A 19 15.19 -5.84 -25.56
N ILE A 20 14.01 -5.82 -24.92
CA ILE A 20 12.74 -6.21 -25.58
C ILE A 20 11.60 -5.35 -25.02
N ASN A 21 11.53 -4.12 -25.52
CA ASN A 21 10.32 -3.31 -25.48
C ASN A 21 9.40 -3.74 -26.63
N ALA A 22 8.34 -4.50 -26.36
CA ALA A 22 7.33 -4.81 -27.35
C ALA A 22 5.91 -4.85 -26.78
N LYS A 23 5.11 -3.91 -27.31
CA LYS A 23 3.67 -3.98 -27.63
C LYS A 23 2.63 -3.69 -26.54
N ARG A 24 2.05 -2.50 -26.76
CA ARG A 24 0.72 -1.99 -26.42
C ARG A 24 -0.43 -2.94 -26.78
N SER A 25 -1.44 -2.99 -25.92
CA SER A 25 -2.89 -3.04 -26.24
C SER A 25 -3.65 -2.73 -24.93
N SER A 26 -4.13 -1.51 -24.65
CA SER A 26 -5.36 -0.89 -25.20
C SER A 26 -6.45 -1.92 -25.48
N LEU A 27 -7.35 -2.11 -24.52
CA LEU A 27 -8.74 -2.38 -24.81
C LEU A 27 -9.62 -1.58 -23.83
N ASP A 28 -10.39 -0.71 -24.45
CA ASP A 28 -11.49 0.09 -23.97
C ASP A 28 -12.73 -0.81 -23.83
N THR A 29 -13.46 -0.71 -22.73
CA THR A 29 -14.85 -1.19 -22.65
C THR A 29 -15.59 -0.31 -21.66
N GLY A 30 -16.33 0.64 -22.20
CA GLY A 30 -17.40 1.35 -21.52
C GLY A 30 -18.70 0.55 -21.48
N THR A 31 -19.47 0.80 -20.42
CA THR A 31 -20.92 0.55 -20.24
C THR A 31 -21.26 1.36 -18.98
N ASP A 32 -21.87 2.54 -19.03
CA ASP A 32 -23.24 2.87 -19.48
C ASP A 32 -24.29 2.03 -18.76
N LEU A 33 -24.96 2.62 -17.75
CA LEU A 33 -26.39 2.45 -17.46
C LEU A 33 -26.84 3.30 -16.22
N GLU A 34 -27.74 4.25 -16.52
CA GLU A 34 -28.96 4.68 -15.77
C GLU A 34 -28.76 5.40 -14.43
N ASP A 35 -29.00 6.71 -14.31
CA ASP A 35 -30.27 7.47 -14.44
C ASP A 35 -31.37 7.03 -13.45
N HIS A 36 -31.49 7.78 -12.35
CA HIS A 36 -32.74 7.90 -11.60
C HIS A 36 -33.03 9.35 -11.25
N GLN A 37 -33.90 9.92 -12.08
CA GLN A 37 -34.73 11.11 -11.90
C GLN A 37 -35.41 11.27 -10.53
N SER A 38 -35.46 12.55 -10.10
CA SER A 38 -36.57 13.28 -9.44
C SER A 38 -36.94 12.89 -7.99
N SER A 39 -37.28 13.79 -7.04
CA SER A 39 -37.97 15.08 -7.09
C SER A 39 -37.92 15.78 -5.69
N PRO A 40 -38.33 17.05 -5.53
CA PRO A 40 -37.96 17.92 -4.39
C PRO A 40 -39.06 18.16 -3.32
N SER A 41 -38.63 18.29 -2.05
CA SER A 41 -39.22 19.08 -0.91
C SER A 41 -40.69 18.77 -0.48
N PRO A 42 -41.27 19.21 0.69
CA PRO A 42 -40.84 20.28 1.61
C PRO A 42 -41.09 20.09 3.15
N LYS A 43 -40.50 21.00 3.96
CA LYS A 43 -41.06 21.66 5.19
C LYS A 43 -41.38 20.83 6.48
N LYS A 44 -40.66 21.08 7.59
CA LYS A 44 -41.10 21.92 8.75
C LYS A 44 -40.27 21.71 10.05
N THR A 45 -39.81 22.84 10.58
CA THR A 45 -39.59 23.25 11.98
C THR A 45 -40.15 22.38 13.13
N LYS A 46 -39.32 22.10 14.16
CA LYS A 46 -39.53 22.60 15.55
C LYS A 46 -38.48 22.11 16.57
N LYS A 47 -37.81 23.09 17.18
CA LYS A 47 -37.65 23.34 18.62
C LYS A 47 -37.42 22.16 19.59
N THR A 48 -36.22 22.18 20.19
CA THR A 48 -35.94 22.13 21.64
C THR A 48 -36.65 21.07 22.50
N SER A 49 -35.86 20.18 23.10
CA SER A 49 -35.95 19.88 24.53
C SER A 49 -34.64 19.25 25.02
N PRO A 50 -33.97 19.83 26.03
CA PRO A 50 -32.85 19.21 26.70
C PRO A 50 -33.40 18.29 27.78
N LYS A 51 -33.14 16.98 27.71
CA LYS A 51 -33.40 16.13 28.87
C LYS A 51 -32.49 14.92 28.94
N LYS A 52 -31.77 14.94 30.06
CA LYS A 52 -31.35 13.81 30.88
C LYS A 52 -29.95 13.27 30.57
N SER A 53 -29.02 13.77 31.36
CA SER A 53 -27.79 13.10 31.78
C SER A 53 -28.12 11.69 32.29
N GLY A 54 -28.17 10.73 31.37
CA GLY A 54 -28.04 9.33 31.68
C GLY A 54 -26.56 9.00 31.70
N THR A 55 -26.01 8.75 32.88
CA THR A 55 -24.70 8.09 33.04
C THR A 55 -24.81 6.72 32.37
N ALA A 56 -24.47 6.66 31.08
CA ALA A 56 -24.47 5.44 30.30
C ALA A 56 -23.32 4.57 30.80
N LYS A 57 -23.72 3.46 31.42
CA LYS A 57 -22.89 2.40 31.95
C LYS A 57 -22.00 1.84 30.83
N GLY A 58 -20.72 2.22 30.84
CA GLY A 58 -19.61 1.42 30.31
C GLY A 58 -19.63 1.08 28.82
N THR A 59 -20.13 1.96 27.94
CA THR A 59 -19.78 1.84 26.51
C THR A 59 -18.29 2.15 26.40
N GLN A 60 -17.45 1.15 26.14
CA GLN A 60 -16.08 1.41 25.72
C GLN A 60 -16.17 2.26 24.46
N VAL A 61 -15.90 3.55 24.62
CA VAL A 61 -15.75 4.46 23.50
C VAL A 61 -14.49 3.98 22.81
N HIS A 62 -14.65 3.25 21.71
CA HIS A 62 -13.55 3.03 20.79
C HIS A 62 -13.11 4.43 20.34
N SER A 63 -11.94 4.86 20.81
CA SER A 63 -11.34 6.10 20.33
C SER A 63 -11.28 6.04 18.81
N ALA A 64 -11.81 7.07 18.16
CA ALA A 64 -11.61 7.24 16.74
C ALA A 64 -10.10 7.41 16.49
N TRP A 65 -9.59 6.79 15.44
CA TRP A 65 -8.22 6.96 15.01
C TRP A 65 -7.98 8.44 14.69
N THR A 66 -6.95 9.02 15.29
CA THR A 66 -6.50 10.36 14.95
C THR A 66 -5.59 10.31 13.73
N THR A 67 -5.52 11.42 12.99
CA THR A 67 -4.64 11.54 11.82
C THR A 67 -3.15 11.38 12.19
N GLU A 68 -2.79 11.73 13.42
CA GLU A 68 -1.44 11.55 13.96
C GLU A 68 -1.13 10.07 14.21
N GLU A 69 -2.06 9.33 14.81
CA GLU A 69 -1.93 7.88 15.02
C GLU A 69 -1.88 7.12 13.69
N ASP A 70 -2.70 7.51 12.71
CA ASP A 70 -2.68 6.93 11.36
C ASP A 70 -1.32 7.15 10.67
N ALA A 71 -0.73 8.34 10.81
CA ALA A 71 0.58 8.63 10.25
C ALA A 71 1.68 7.75 10.86
N ILE A 72 1.68 7.59 12.19
CA ILE A 72 2.62 6.73 12.92
C ILE A 72 2.41 5.27 12.51
N PHE A 73 1.17 4.81 12.45
CA PHE A 73 0.82 3.45 12.06
C PHE A 73 1.34 3.12 10.67
N LEU A 74 1.09 4.01 9.69
CA LEU A 74 1.56 3.84 8.31
C LEU A 74 3.09 3.84 8.21
N GLU A 75 3.79 4.61 9.03
CA GLU A 75 5.26 4.61 9.09
C GLU A 75 5.81 3.27 9.61
N VAL A 76 5.25 2.78 10.72
CA VAL A 76 5.66 1.51 11.35
C VAL A 76 5.40 0.33 10.40
N VAL A 77 4.19 0.27 9.84
CA VAL A 77 3.80 -0.78 8.87
C VAL A 77 4.67 -0.71 7.62
N GLY A 78 4.92 0.49 7.09
CA GLY A 78 5.78 0.69 5.93
C GLY A 78 7.21 0.21 6.16
N SER A 79 7.75 0.42 7.36
CA SER A 79 9.11 -0.03 7.73
C SER A 79 9.21 -1.54 7.87
N LEU A 80 8.23 -2.17 8.53
CA LEU A 80 8.12 -3.63 8.66
C LEU A 80 7.98 -4.33 7.31
N LEU A 81 7.14 -3.81 6.43
CA LEU A 81 6.93 -4.40 5.11
C LEU A 81 8.19 -4.28 4.24
N LYS A 82 8.87 -3.14 4.24
CA LYS A 82 10.08 -2.95 3.40
C LYS A 82 11.21 -3.93 3.75
N SER A 83 11.36 -4.29 5.03
CA SER A 83 12.39 -5.21 5.51
C SER A 83 11.95 -6.67 5.42
N GLY A 84 10.71 -6.98 5.80
CA GLY A 84 10.22 -8.35 5.98
C GLY A 84 9.51 -8.98 4.78
N ILE A 85 9.00 -8.19 3.83
CA ILE A 85 8.11 -8.73 2.79
C ILE A 85 8.83 -9.66 1.81
N TRP A 86 10.09 -9.36 1.46
CA TRP A 86 10.82 -10.16 0.49
C TRP A 86 11.23 -11.54 1.04
N PRO A 87 11.77 -11.65 2.27
CA PRO A 87 11.95 -12.94 2.93
C PRO A 87 10.66 -13.78 2.98
N ALA A 88 9.54 -13.19 3.41
CA ALA A 88 8.27 -13.90 3.50
C ALA A 88 7.77 -14.38 2.13
N VAL A 89 7.91 -13.57 1.08
CA VAL A 89 7.55 -13.95 -0.29
C VAL A 89 8.47 -15.04 -0.87
N LYS A 90 9.75 -15.05 -0.47
CA LYS A 90 10.66 -16.13 -0.84
C LYS A 90 10.27 -17.46 -0.20
N GLU A 91 9.83 -17.45 1.06
CA GLU A 91 9.36 -18.64 1.76
C GLU A 91 8.08 -19.21 1.15
N ASP A 92 7.11 -18.35 0.78
CA ASP A 92 5.88 -18.79 0.08
C ASP A 92 6.15 -19.27 -1.36
N GLY A 93 7.16 -18.73 -2.03
CA GLY A 93 7.59 -19.19 -3.36
C GLY A 93 6.71 -18.71 -4.52
N ARG A 94 5.44 -18.35 -4.29
CA ARG A 94 4.47 -17.98 -5.34
C ARG A 94 4.85 -16.73 -6.14
N LEU A 95 5.45 -15.75 -5.48
CA LEU A 95 5.80 -14.45 -6.08
C LEU A 95 7.29 -14.30 -6.40
N THR A 96 8.08 -15.37 -6.28
CA THR A 96 9.53 -15.35 -6.53
C THR A 96 9.90 -14.88 -7.94
N HIS A 97 9.05 -15.18 -8.93
CA HIS A 97 9.21 -14.76 -10.34
C HIS A 97 9.22 -13.23 -10.55
N ARG A 98 8.67 -12.44 -9.63
CA ARG A 98 8.67 -10.96 -9.72
C ARG A 98 9.97 -10.32 -9.25
N GLY A 99 10.80 -11.07 -8.52
CA GLY A 99 12.02 -10.57 -7.90
C GLY A 99 11.78 -9.58 -6.75
N GLY A 100 12.80 -9.41 -5.89
CA GLY A 100 12.68 -8.59 -4.69
C GLY A 100 12.41 -7.12 -4.98
N THR A 101 12.94 -6.59 -6.09
CA THR A 101 12.71 -5.22 -6.52
C THR A 101 11.24 -4.99 -6.89
N GLY A 102 10.61 -5.92 -7.62
CA GLY A 102 9.21 -5.81 -8.01
C GLY A 102 8.26 -5.83 -6.81
N VAL A 103 8.52 -6.73 -5.85
CA VAL A 103 7.72 -6.83 -4.62
C VAL A 103 7.86 -5.56 -3.76
N LYS A 104 9.07 -5.04 -3.59
CA LYS A 104 9.31 -3.79 -2.84
C LYS A 104 8.66 -2.58 -3.51
N ALA A 105 8.74 -2.48 -4.84
CA ALA A 105 8.10 -1.41 -5.61
C ALA A 105 6.57 -1.47 -5.46
N HIS A 106 5.99 -2.67 -5.55
CA HIS A 106 4.55 -2.86 -5.35
C HIS A 106 4.10 -2.47 -3.94
N CYS A 107 4.85 -2.89 -2.91
CA CYS A 107 4.58 -2.52 -1.53
C CYS A 107 4.64 -0.99 -1.32
N THR A 108 5.61 -0.32 -1.93
CA THR A 108 5.75 1.15 -1.85
C THR A 108 4.57 1.84 -2.52
N ALA A 109 4.12 1.37 -3.68
CA ALA A 109 2.95 1.89 -4.37
C ALA A 109 1.67 1.71 -3.53
N LEU A 110 1.52 0.57 -2.84
CA LEU A 110 0.39 0.30 -1.95
C LEU A 110 0.37 1.26 -0.76
N MET A 111 1.52 1.48 -0.11
CA MET A 111 1.64 2.45 0.98
C MET A 111 1.32 3.89 0.52
N ASN A 112 1.78 4.27 -0.67
CA ASN A 112 1.48 5.61 -1.21
C ASN A 112 -0.01 5.81 -1.53
N LYS A 113 -0.73 4.74 -1.90
CA LYS A 113 -2.19 4.79 -2.05
C LYS A 113 -2.90 4.99 -0.72
N LEU A 114 -2.46 4.28 0.33
CA LEU A 114 -3.01 4.42 1.69
C LEU A 114 -2.79 5.82 2.26
N LYS A 115 -1.66 6.46 1.96
CA LYS A 115 -1.38 7.85 2.40
C LYS A 115 -2.15 8.93 1.64
N LYS A 116 -2.78 8.58 0.52
CA LYS A 116 -3.53 9.51 -0.35
C LYS A 116 -5.05 9.43 -0.16
N ALA A 117 -5.53 8.36 0.45
CA ALA A 117 -6.94 8.19 0.82
C ALA A 117 -7.24 9.00 2.07
#